data_AF-A0A660XEJ4-F1
#
_entry.id   AF-A0A660XEJ4-F1
#
_cell.length_a   1.000
_cell.length_b   1.000
_cell.length_c   1.000
_cell.angle_alpha   90.00
_cell.angle_beta   90.00
_cell.angle_gamma   90.00
#
_symmetry.space_group_name_H-M   'P 1'
#
loop_
_entity.id
_entity.type
_entity.pdbx_description
1 polymer ?
#
loop_
_entity_poly.entity_id
_entity_poly.type
_entity_poly.pdbx_seq_one_letter_code
_entity_poly.pdbx_strand_id
1 'polypeptide(L)'
;MVSIKLIKNKVCKHVPEKDIVIRNPIRGLNVEYTTSPTDDWLPMLFTDVVIVGAGKAIYLRCTESDVVLGNANNVVKGISLTGKPLLHIRLEGVISEVFKSIISDGSNTFIIREDGSLWATGINEEGLLGFGDTSGRFEFYNTGMTDVEEVSTSGMHSILRKTDGSVWVAGYNSYGQLGLGDTNSRHSFTDIGILGQKVIAINHTSYILDMDGKLWSTGNNGVGQLGLGDLVDRDVFIDTGVIGVRTIEAYNYAIMLIKTNGSLWACGDNDYGRLGLDDEVNRDVFTDTGITNVKSVEFGYAHTGILKTDNSVWTCGNNGSGQLGLGDTNTRNVFIDTGMSDV
;
A
#
# COMPACT_ATOMS: atom_id res chain seq x y z
N MET A 1 21.48 12.34 -23.01
CA MET A 1 20.79 11.09 -22.63
C MET A 1 21.65 10.49 -21.53
N VAL A 2 21.24 10.59 -20.27
CA VAL A 2 22.09 10.14 -19.15
C VAL A 2 21.88 8.63 -19.02
N SER A 3 22.98 7.88 -19.08
CA SER A 3 22.99 6.42 -18.99
C SER A 3 23.58 5.98 -17.66
N ILE A 4 23.01 4.95 -17.04
CA ILE A 4 23.53 4.29 -15.82
C ILE A 4 23.97 2.88 -16.18
N LYS A 5 25.14 2.47 -15.69
CA LYS A 5 25.69 1.13 -15.87
C LYS A 5 26.04 0.53 -14.51
N LEU A 6 25.63 -0.72 -14.29
CA LEU A 6 26.01 -1.51 -13.12
C LEU A 6 27.22 -2.37 -13.49
N ILE A 7 28.32 -2.24 -12.77
CA ILE A 7 29.53 -3.03 -13.02
C ILE A 7 29.81 -3.90 -11.78
N LYS A 8 29.77 -5.22 -11.96
CA LYS A 8 30.17 -6.18 -10.92
C LYS A 8 31.70 -6.32 -10.95
N ASN A 9 32.35 -6.01 -9.82
CA ASN A 9 33.78 -6.21 -9.53
C ASN A 9 34.80 -5.49 -10.44
N LYS A 10 35.25 -4.30 -10.00
CA LYS A 10 36.65 -3.86 -10.16
C LYS A 10 37.08 -3.07 -8.92
N VAL A 11 38.02 -3.61 -8.16
CA VAL A 11 38.61 -2.99 -6.97
C VAL A 11 39.66 -1.97 -7.40
N CYS A 12 39.52 -0.71 -6.98
CA CYS A 12 40.57 0.31 -7.09
C CYS A 12 40.99 0.78 -5.69
N LYS A 13 42.16 0.26 -5.26
CA LYS A 13 43.16 0.75 -4.28
C LYS A 13 42.73 1.43 -2.95
N HIS A 14 43.32 0.88 -1.89
CA HIS A 14 43.23 1.10 -0.43
C HIS A 14 43.65 2.50 0.10
N VAL A 15 42.98 2.98 1.16
CA VAL A 15 43.44 4.01 2.14
C VAL A 15 42.92 3.63 3.56
N PRO A 16 43.67 3.84 4.68
CA PRO A 16 43.41 3.20 5.98
C PRO A 16 42.61 4.01 7.04
N GLU A 17 41.87 3.26 7.87
CA GLU A 17 41.24 3.43 9.22
C GLU A 17 40.61 4.77 9.68
N LYS A 18 39.27 4.76 9.88
CA LYS A 18 38.59 4.57 11.19
C LYS A 18 37.09 4.26 10.99
N ASP A 19 36.55 3.43 11.87
CA ASP A 19 35.29 2.68 11.74
C ASP A 19 34.02 3.51 11.48
N ILE A 20 33.26 3.16 10.43
CA ILE A 20 31.79 3.12 10.47
C ILE A 20 31.34 1.82 9.78
N VAL A 21 30.72 0.94 10.56
CA VAL A 21 30.01 -0.24 10.06
C VAL A 21 28.61 0.19 9.64
N ILE A 22 28.33 0.23 8.34
CA ILE A 22 26.96 0.32 7.80
C ILE A 22 26.66 -1.00 7.08
N ARG A 23 25.69 -1.76 7.60
CA ARG A 23 25.25 -3.03 7.02
C ARG A 23 24.34 -2.73 5.82
N ASN A 24 24.91 -2.90 4.63
CA ASN A 24 24.23 -2.94 3.34
C ASN A 24 23.89 -4.40 3.01
N PRO A 25 22.66 -4.77 2.62
CA PRO A 25 22.36 -6.14 2.21
C PRO A 25 22.98 -6.53 0.86
N ILE A 26 23.53 -5.57 0.08
CA ILE A 26 24.25 -5.87 -1.17
C ILE A 26 25.67 -5.27 -1.11
N ARG A 27 26.59 -6.03 -0.54
CA ARG A 27 28.04 -5.73 -0.57
C ARG A 27 28.51 -5.54 -2.03
N GLY A 28 28.96 -4.33 -2.38
CA GLY A 28 29.74 -4.07 -3.61
C GLY A 28 29.00 -3.54 -4.84
N LEU A 29 27.83 -2.93 -4.70
CA LEU A 29 27.17 -2.23 -5.82
C LEU A 29 27.77 -0.82 -5.99
N ASN A 30 28.59 -0.62 -7.02
CA ASN A 30 29.00 0.72 -7.48
C ASN A 30 28.04 1.16 -8.58
N VAL A 31 27.44 2.33 -8.41
CA VAL A 31 26.59 2.95 -9.43
C VAL A 31 27.31 4.17 -9.97
N GLU A 32 27.42 4.25 -11.29
CA GLU A 32 28.08 5.34 -11.98
C GLU A 32 27.09 5.97 -12.98
N TYR A 33 27.20 7.28 -13.19
CA TYR A 33 26.38 8.03 -14.15
C TYR A 33 27.26 8.81 -15.13
N THR A 34 26.73 9.08 -16.32
CA THR A 34 27.36 9.98 -17.29
C THR A 34 26.32 10.76 -18.10
N THR A 35 26.63 12.01 -18.46
CA THR A 35 25.76 12.87 -19.28
C THR A 35 25.88 12.64 -20.78
N SER A 36 26.96 11.95 -21.21
CA SER A 36 27.24 11.60 -22.59
C SER A 36 27.90 10.21 -22.68
N PRO A 37 27.62 9.39 -23.71
CA PRO A 37 28.27 8.08 -23.88
C PRO A 37 29.80 8.12 -24.01
N THR A 38 30.36 9.30 -24.28
CA THR A 38 31.78 9.55 -24.50
C THR A 38 32.50 10.14 -23.29
N ASP A 39 31.77 10.56 -22.25
CA ASP A 39 32.36 11.18 -21.06
C ASP A 39 32.74 10.13 -20.02
N ASP A 40 33.71 10.47 -19.16
CA ASP A 40 34.09 9.65 -18.03
C ASP A 40 32.88 9.44 -17.09
N TRP A 41 32.72 8.20 -16.63
CA TRP A 41 31.64 7.81 -15.74
C TRP A 41 31.97 8.21 -14.31
N LEU A 42 31.07 8.94 -13.65
CA LEU A 42 31.27 9.46 -12.31
C LEU A 42 30.60 8.57 -11.27
N PRO A 43 31.26 8.25 -10.13
CA PRO A 43 30.68 7.46 -9.06
C PRO A 43 29.53 8.24 -8.39
N MET A 44 28.43 7.54 -8.12
CA MET A 44 27.30 8.05 -7.36
C MET A 44 27.31 7.44 -5.97
N LEU A 45 27.48 8.27 -4.95
CA LEU A 45 27.44 7.87 -3.55
C LEU A 45 25.98 7.87 -3.08
N PHE A 46 25.44 6.69 -2.79
CA PHE A 46 24.21 6.58 -2.01
C PHE A 46 24.58 6.55 -0.54
N THR A 47 24.01 7.47 0.24
CA THR A 47 24.20 7.48 1.69
C THR A 47 23.22 6.53 2.38
N ASP A 48 22.03 6.33 1.81
CA ASP A 48 21.02 5.38 2.30
C ASP A 48 20.14 4.90 1.13
N VAL A 49 19.75 3.62 1.16
CA VAL A 49 18.75 3.05 0.23
C VAL A 49 17.60 2.53 1.07
N VAL A 50 16.46 3.20 1.01
CA VAL A 50 15.22 2.70 1.62
C VAL A 50 14.36 2.06 0.53
N ILE A 51 14.05 0.78 0.72
CA ILE A 51 13.04 0.08 -0.05
C ILE A 51 11.68 0.46 0.53
N VAL A 52 10.89 1.19 -0.24
CA VAL A 52 9.46 1.40 0.02
C VAL A 52 8.70 0.52 -1.00
N GLY A 53 7.43 0.19 -0.79
CA GLY A 53 6.69 -0.67 -1.71
C GLY A 53 5.24 -0.23 -1.87
N ALA A 54 4.81 0.08 -3.09
CA ALA A 54 3.44 -0.06 -3.55
C ALA A 54 3.43 -0.90 -4.85
N GLY A 55 2.84 -2.10 -4.78
CA GLY A 55 2.67 -3.00 -5.92
C GLY A 55 3.95 -3.69 -6.44
N LYS A 56 4.02 -3.95 -7.76
CA LYS A 56 5.10 -4.71 -8.44
C LYS A 56 6.43 -3.93 -8.60
N ALA A 57 6.67 -2.92 -7.77
CA ALA A 57 7.80 -2.01 -7.90
C ALA A 57 8.75 -2.10 -6.69
N ILE A 58 10.05 -1.97 -6.98
CA ILE A 58 11.11 -1.76 -5.99
C ILE A 58 11.36 -0.26 -5.93
N TYR A 59 11.25 0.34 -4.75
CA TYR A 59 11.51 1.77 -4.56
C TYR A 59 12.92 1.96 -4.01
N LEU A 60 13.55 3.07 -4.41
CA LEU A 60 14.85 3.49 -3.89
C LEU A 60 14.68 4.92 -3.39
N ARG A 61 14.67 5.15 -2.07
CA ARG A 61 14.74 6.51 -1.52
C ARG A 61 16.19 6.98 -1.52
N CYS A 62 16.46 8.16 -2.07
CA CYS A 62 17.74 8.85 -2.00
C CYS A 62 17.50 10.25 -1.43
N THR A 63 18.14 10.62 -0.33
CA THR A 63 18.18 12.02 0.16
C THR A 63 19.31 12.71 -0.61
N GLU A 64 19.08 13.58 -1.60
CA GLU A 64 18.66 14.99 -1.45
C GLU A 64 17.83 15.51 -2.65
N SER A 65 17.30 14.64 -3.52
CA SER A 65 16.37 15.03 -4.59
C SER A 65 15.55 13.80 -5.01
N ASP A 66 14.25 13.87 -4.79
CA ASP A 66 13.31 12.75 -4.84
C ASP A 66 13.28 12.03 -6.20
N VAL A 67 13.39 10.70 -6.18
CA VAL A 67 13.17 9.85 -7.37
C VAL A 67 12.21 8.71 -7.00
N VAL A 68 11.10 8.61 -7.73
CA VAL A 68 10.10 7.54 -7.66
C VAL A 68 10.19 6.70 -8.94
N LEU A 69 10.20 5.36 -8.81
CA LEU A 69 10.22 4.44 -9.96
C LEU A 69 9.07 3.43 -9.82
N GLY A 70 8.21 3.34 -10.85
CA GLY A 70 7.20 2.29 -11.01
C GLY A 70 7.36 1.59 -12.36
N ASN A 71 6.90 0.34 -12.50
CA ASN A 71 6.92 -0.39 -13.78
C ASN A 71 5.65 -1.22 -14.00
N ALA A 72 5.13 -1.13 -15.23
CA ALA A 72 4.46 -2.23 -15.94
C ALA A 72 5.13 -2.42 -17.32
N ASN A 73 5.58 -3.65 -17.62
CA ASN A 73 6.09 -4.13 -18.92
C ASN A 73 7.53 -3.79 -19.37
N ASN A 74 8.50 -3.77 -18.46
CA ASN A 74 9.95 -3.69 -18.79
C ASN A 74 10.38 -2.43 -19.57
N VAL A 75 9.56 -1.38 -19.54
CA VAL A 75 9.92 -0.03 -20.00
C VAL A 75 9.45 0.95 -18.93
N VAL A 76 10.39 1.61 -18.25
CA VAL A 76 10.08 2.59 -17.20
C VAL A 76 9.79 3.95 -17.85
N LYS A 77 8.60 4.51 -17.60
CA LYS A 77 8.28 5.92 -17.86
C LYS A 77 7.86 6.56 -16.53
N GLY A 78 8.67 7.48 -16.02
CA GLY A 78 8.34 8.29 -14.83
C GLY A 78 7.75 9.65 -15.22
N ILE A 79 7.10 10.32 -14.27
CA ILE A 79 6.70 11.74 -14.36
C ILE A 79 7.67 12.54 -13.48
N SER A 80 8.24 13.61 -14.02
CA SER A 80 9.07 14.56 -13.28
C SER A 80 8.20 15.69 -12.72
N LEU A 81 8.18 15.88 -11.40
CA LEU A 81 7.83 17.17 -10.82
C LEU A 81 9.10 18.01 -10.71
N THR A 82 9.50 18.56 -11.85
CA THR A 82 10.20 19.85 -12.10
C THR A 82 11.07 19.75 -13.34
N GLY A 83 10.46 19.90 -14.52
CA GLY A 83 11.06 20.56 -15.69
C GLY A 83 12.41 20.06 -16.26
N LYS A 84 12.85 18.82 -16.00
CA LYS A 84 14.07 18.26 -16.61
C LYS A 84 13.86 16.83 -17.12
N PRO A 85 14.58 16.41 -18.17
CA PRO A 85 14.28 15.18 -18.90
C PRO A 85 14.51 13.92 -18.07
N LEU A 86 13.68 12.92 -18.36
CA LEU A 86 13.61 11.61 -17.72
C LEU A 86 14.96 10.88 -17.71
N LEU A 87 15.32 10.32 -16.56
CA LEU A 87 16.45 9.42 -16.40
C LEU A 87 15.95 7.97 -16.51
N HIS A 88 16.38 7.26 -17.55
CA HIS A 88 16.09 5.83 -17.68
C HIS A 88 17.19 5.03 -16.98
N ILE A 89 16.85 4.38 -15.86
CA ILE A 89 17.76 3.47 -15.16
C ILE A 89 17.35 2.03 -15.50
N ARG A 90 18.28 1.28 -16.11
CA ARG A 90 18.12 -0.15 -16.38
C ARG A 90 18.88 -0.95 -15.32
N LEU A 91 18.15 -1.72 -14.52
CA LEU A 91 18.75 -2.67 -13.58
C LEU A 91 19.07 -3.97 -14.33
N GLU A 92 20.32 -4.13 -14.81
CA GLU A 92 20.82 -5.42 -15.28
C GLU A 92 21.56 -6.15 -14.14
N GLY A 93 21.20 -7.41 -13.87
CA GLY A 93 21.96 -8.31 -13.00
C GLY A 93 21.43 -8.55 -11.58
N VAL A 94 20.22 -8.09 -11.25
CA VAL A 94 19.58 -8.36 -9.95
C VAL A 94 18.79 -9.68 -10.04
N ILE A 95 19.48 -10.75 -9.63
CA ILE A 95 19.03 -12.01 -9.00
C ILE A 95 17.96 -12.84 -9.75
N SER A 96 18.29 -14.10 -10.00
CA SER A 96 17.43 -15.17 -10.55
C SER A 96 16.32 -15.63 -9.58
N GLU A 97 15.85 -14.78 -8.69
CA GLU A 97 14.70 -15.05 -7.82
C GLU A 97 13.56 -14.17 -8.30
N VAL A 98 12.59 -14.78 -8.97
CA VAL A 98 11.45 -14.05 -9.52
C VAL A 98 10.49 -13.79 -8.35
N PHE A 99 10.24 -12.52 -8.05
CA PHE A 99 9.28 -12.08 -7.03
C PHE A 99 7.93 -11.80 -7.70
N LYS A 100 6.86 -12.28 -7.09
CA LYS A 100 5.49 -12.09 -7.56
C LYS A 100 4.93 -10.73 -7.15
N SER A 101 5.16 -10.32 -5.91
CA SER A 101 4.70 -9.03 -5.37
C SER A 101 5.51 -8.56 -4.17
N ILE A 102 5.50 -7.23 -3.96
CA ILE A 102 6.07 -6.56 -2.78
C ILE A 102 4.97 -5.71 -2.15
N ILE A 103 4.81 -5.81 -0.84
CA ILE A 103 3.78 -5.11 -0.08
C ILE A 103 4.47 -4.38 1.06
N SER A 104 4.27 -3.07 1.20
CA SER A 104 4.86 -2.29 2.28
C SER A 104 3.84 -1.35 2.88
N ASP A 105 3.82 -1.28 4.21
CA ASP A 105 3.10 -0.28 4.97
C ASP A 105 3.90 0.07 6.23
N GLY A 106 3.98 1.36 6.55
CA GLY A 106 4.79 1.89 7.65
C GLY A 106 6.24 1.39 7.62
N SER A 107 6.61 0.63 8.64
CA SER A 107 7.97 0.06 8.82
C SER A 107 8.06 -1.42 8.47
N ASN A 108 7.10 -1.94 7.69
CA ASN A 108 6.96 -3.36 7.37
C ASN A 108 6.97 -3.60 5.87
N THR A 109 7.65 -4.68 5.45
CA THR A 109 7.65 -5.10 4.05
C THR A 109 7.54 -6.61 3.95
N PHE A 110 6.62 -7.06 3.10
CA PHE A 110 6.43 -8.44 2.70
C PHE A 110 6.79 -8.63 1.22
N ILE A 111 7.33 -9.79 0.91
CA ILE A 111 7.61 -10.25 -0.45
C ILE A 111 6.95 -11.60 -0.65
N ILE A 112 6.14 -11.72 -1.69
CA ILE A 112 5.67 -13.00 -2.21
C ILE A 112 6.58 -13.38 -3.37
N ARG A 113 7.19 -14.57 -3.32
CA ARG A 113 7.99 -15.12 -4.42
C ARG A 113 7.08 -15.87 -5.41
N GLU A 114 7.56 -16.10 -6.64
CA GLU A 114 6.79 -16.88 -7.64
C GLU A 114 6.50 -18.32 -7.20
N ASP A 115 7.29 -18.88 -6.28
CA ASP A 115 7.03 -20.18 -5.67
C ASP A 115 5.94 -20.14 -4.58
N GLY A 116 5.34 -18.99 -4.33
CA GLY A 116 4.31 -18.79 -3.30
C GLY A 116 4.84 -18.64 -1.87
N SER A 117 6.16 -18.62 -1.66
CA SER A 117 6.73 -18.38 -0.32
C SER A 117 6.64 -16.90 0.09
N LEU A 118 6.32 -16.67 1.37
CA LEU A 118 6.22 -15.34 1.95
C LEU A 118 7.45 -15.01 2.80
N TRP A 119 8.07 -13.88 2.47
CA TRP A 119 9.23 -13.33 3.17
C TRP A 119 8.86 -11.98 3.78
N ALA A 120 9.39 -11.68 4.96
CA ALA A 120 9.05 -10.47 5.69
C ALA A 120 10.27 -9.82 6.37
N THR A 121 10.23 -8.50 6.47
CA THR A 121 11.18 -7.67 7.24
C THR A 121 10.45 -6.49 7.89
N GLY A 122 11.06 -5.86 8.89
CA GLY A 122 10.54 -4.67 9.55
C GLY A 122 10.27 -4.84 11.04
N ILE A 123 9.49 -3.90 11.59
CA ILE A 123 9.03 -3.94 12.99
C ILE A 123 8.12 -5.16 13.21
N ASN A 124 8.22 -5.86 14.33
CA ASN A 124 7.39 -7.05 14.59
C ASN A 124 6.72 -6.95 15.95
N GLU A 125 6.41 -5.72 16.38
CA GLU A 125 5.60 -5.49 17.57
C GLU A 125 4.26 -6.23 17.39
N GLU A 126 3.83 -6.94 18.43
CA GLU A 126 2.63 -7.79 18.39
C GLU A 126 2.64 -8.93 17.35
N GLY A 127 3.80 -9.21 16.73
CA GLY A 127 4.01 -10.40 15.90
C GLY A 127 3.38 -10.35 14.51
N LEU A 128 3.16 -9.15 13.94
CA LEU A 128 2.51 -8.94 12.64
C LEU A 128 3.23 -9.61 11.45
N LEU A 129 4.53 -9.94 11.59
CA LEU A 129 5.31 -10.65 10.58
C LEU A 129 5.11 -12.18 10.63
N GLY A 130 4.48 -12.71 11.68
CA GLY A 130 4.07 -14.11 11.75
C GLY A 130 5.18 -15.12 12.12
N PHE A 131 6.30 -14.69 12.70
CA PHE A 131 7.44 -15.57 13.03
C PHE A 131 7.30 -16.39 14.32
N GLY A 132 6.20 -16.24 15.07
CA GLY A 132 6.01 -16.82 16.39
C GLY A 132 6.68 -16.05 17.54
N ASP A 133 7.20 -14.86 17.25
CA ASP A 133 7.83 -13.94 18.20
C ASP A 133 7.46 -12.49 17.89
N THR A 134 7.92 -11.56 18.73
CA THR A 134 7.71 -10.11 18.57
C THR A 134 9.00 -9.34 18.22
N SER A 135 10.05 -10.04 17.78
CA SER A 135 11.35 -9.42 17.48
C SER A 135 11.35 -8.85 16.07
N GLY A 136 11.76 -7.59 15.92
CA GLY A 136 11.93 -6.97 14.60
C GLY A 136 12.91 -7.75 13.72
N ARG A 137 12.72 -7.64 12.41
CA ARG A 137 13.63 -8.19 11.39
C ARG A 137 14.24 -7.04 10.60
N PHE A 138 15.56 -7.09 10.40
CA PHE A 138 16.30 -6.05 9.67
C PHE A 138 16.80 -6.54 8.29
N GLU A 139 16.42 -7.77 7.94
CA GLU A 139 16.67 -8.44 6.67
C GLU A 139 15.42 -9.29 6.35
N PHE A 140 15.26 -9.71 5.09
CA PHE A 140 14.14 -10.59 4.73
C PHE A 140 14.36 -12.00 5.26
N TYR A 141 13.39 -12.51 6.02
CA TYR A 141 13.34 -13.89 6.47
C TYR A 141 12.10 -14.59 5.91
N ASN A 142 12.23 -15.87 5.58
CA ASN A 142 11.10 -16.71 5.21
C ASN A 142 10.19 -16.92 6.44
N THR A 143 8.92 -16.57 6.32
CA THR A 143 7.91 -16.72 7.38
C THR A 143 7.50 -18.17 7.63
N GLY A 144 7.85 -19.08 6.71
CA GLY A 144 7.37 -20.47 6.70
C GLY A 144 6.03 -20.65 5.97
N MET A 145 5.37 -19.56 5.58
CA MET A 145 4.13 -19.62 4.79
C MET A 145 4.44 -19.95 3.32
N THR A 146 3.65 -20.86 2.76
CA THR A 146 3.67 -21.27 1.35
C THR A 146 2.33 -20.98 0.69
N ASP A 147 2.32 -21.08 -0.64
CA ASP A 147 1.13 -20.94 -1.47
C ASP A 147 0.41 -19.61 -1.26
N VAL A 148 1.16 -18.56 -0.86
CA VAL A 148 0.60 -17.23 -0.61
C VAL A 148 0.35 -16.53 -1.94
N GLU A 149 -0.89 -16.08 -2.14
CA GLU A 149 -1.32 -15.36 -3.33
C GLU A 149 -1.32 -13.85 -3.09
N GLU A 150 -1.69 -13.44 -1.89
CA GLU A 150 -1.91 -12.05 -1.51
C GLU A 150 -1.61 -11.84 -0.02
N VAL A 151 -1.06 -10.68 0.32
CA VAL A 151 -0.91 -10.22 1.71
C VAL A 151 -1.25 -8.74 1.78
N SER A 152 -1.91 -8.34 2.86
CA SER A 152 -2.21 -6.96 3.21
C SER A 152 -1.80 -6.72 4.67
N THR A 153 -1.25 -5.54 4.95
CA THR A 153 -0.73 -5.14 6.27
C THR A 153 -1.13 -3.70 6.54
N SER A 154 -1.37 -3.38 7.81
CA SER A 154 -1.72 -2.04 8.30
C SER A 154 -0.63 -1.38 9.18
N GLY A 155 0.51 -2.06 9.37
CA GLY A 155 1.50 -1.74 10.39
C GLY A 155 1.11 -2.21 11.80
N MET A 156 -0.12 -2.68 12.02
CA MET A 156 -0.60 -3.27 13.28
C MET A 156 -0.81 -4.78 13.16
N HIS A 157 -1.42 -5.20 12.06
CA HIS A 157 -1.70 -6.60 11.77
C HIS A 157 -1.55 -6.90 10.28
N SER A 158 -1.45 -8.19 9.98
CA SER A 158 -1.34 -8.72 8.62
C SER A 158 -2.46 -9.72 8.38
N ILE A 159 -3.02 -9.65 7.18
CA ILE A 159 -3.95 -10.65 6.64
C ILE A 159 -3.38 -11.13 5.31
N LEU A 160 -3.35 -12.45 5.11
CA LEU A 160 -2.93 -13.04 3.84
C LEU A 160 -3.99 -14.00 3.34
N ARG A 161 -3.94 -14.24 2.04
CA ARG A 161 -4.73 -15.25 1.36
C ARG A 161 -3.81 -16.17 0.58
N LYS A 162 -4.08 -17.47 0.67
CA LYS A 162 -3.40 -18.50 -0.13
C LYS A 162 -4.09 -18.76 -1.47
N THR A 163 -3.43 -19.50 -2.35
CA THR A 163 -3.93 -19.86 -3.69
C THR A 163 -5.23 -20.68 -3.64
N ASP A 164 -5.46 -21.43 -2.56
CA ASP A 164 -6.71 -22.17 -2.30
C ASP A 164 -7.84 -21.29 -1.76
N GLY A 165 -7.58 -19.99 -1.54
CA GLY A 165 -8.52 -19.03 -0.98
C GLY A 165 -8.51 -18.95 0.55
N SER A 166 -7.80 -19.83 1.27
CA SER A 166 -7.73 -19.77 2.73
C SER A 166 -7.11 -18.47 3.22
N VAL A 167 -7.71 -17.90 4.27
CA VAL A 167 -7.31 -16.62 4.85
C VAL A 167 -6.60 -16.85 6.18
N TRP A 168 -5.48 -16.18 6.38
CA TRP A 168 -4.66 -16.29 7.58
C TRP A 168 -4.31 -14.91 8.12
N VAL A 169 -4.23 -14.79 9.44
CA VAL A 169 -4.04 -13.51 10.14
C VAL A 169 -2.92 -13.59 11.18
N ALA A 170 -2.21 -12.49 11.39
CA ALA A 170 -1.19 -12.33 12.44
C ALA A 170 -1.12 -10.88 12.90
N GLY A 171 -0.55 -10.62 14.08
CA GLY A 171 -0.32 -9.29 14.63
C GLY A 171 -1.24 -8.92 15.78
N TYR A 172 -1.38 -7.60 15.96
CA TYR A 172 -2.18 -6.96 17.00
C TYR A 172 -3.68 -7.26 16.86
N ASN A 173 -4.38 -7.49 17.97
CA ASN A 173 -5.80 -7.89 17.95
C ASN A 173 -6.71 -7.24 19.03
N SER A 174 -6.30 -6.17 19.71
CA SER A 174 -7.11 -5.65 20.84
C SER A 174 -8.51 -5.15 20.45
N TYR A 175 -8.79 -4.93 19.16
CA TYR A 175 -10.10 -4.52 18.65
C TYR A 175 -10.81 -5.66 17.90
N GLY A 176 -10.27 -6.88 17.91
CA GLY A 176 -10.85 -8.01 17.17
C GLY A 176 -10.55 -8.03 15.68
N GLN A 177 -9.56 -7.25 15.22
CA GLN A 177 -9.21 -7.11 13.80
C GLN A 177 -8.72 -8.40 13.12
N LEU A 178 -8.33 -9.42 13.90
CA LEU A 178 -7.98 -10.73 13.36
C LEU A 178 -9.20 -11.63 13.10
N GLY A 179 -10.37 -11.33 13.68
CA GLY A 179 -11.60 -12.07 13.41
C GLY A 179 -11.64 -13.50 13.98
N LEU A 180 -10.88 -13.77 15.06
CA LEU A 180 -10.70 -15.10 15.66
C LEU A 180 -11.67 -15.42 16.82
N GLY A 181 -12.63 -14.54 17.10
CA GLY A 181 -13.55 -14.65 18.24
C GLY A 181 -12.93 -14.29 19.60
N ASP A 182 -11.81 -13.56 19.58
CA ASP A 182 -11.15 -13.00 20.76
C ASP A 182 -10.35 -11.75 20.39
N THR A 183 -9.75 -11.11 21.40
CA THR A 183 -8.92 -9.90 21.27
C THR A 183 -7.43 -10.14 21.57
N ASN A 184 -6.94 -11.39 21.47
CA ASN A 184 -5.53 -11.71 21.74
C ASN A 184 -4.69 -11.60 20.47
N SER A 185 -3.53 -10.94 20.54
CA SER A 185 -2.58 -10.88 19.42
C SER A 185 -2.10 -12.27 18.99
N ARG A 186 -1.79 -12.46 17.71
CA ARG A 186 -1.25 -13.72 17.18
C ARG A 186 0.12 -13.51 16.58
N HIS A 187 1.13 -14.14 17.16
CA HIS A 187 2.51 -13.97 16.68
C HIS A 187 2.87 -14.88 15.51
N SER A 188 2.00 -15.84 15.17
CA SER A 188 2.12 -16.69 13.99
C SER A 188 0.86 -16.54 13.14
N PHE A 189 1.02 -16.66 11.82
CA PHE A 189 -0.13 -16.72 10.92
C PHE A 189 -1.06 -17.85 11.35
N THR A 190 -2.31 -17.48 11.63
CA THR A 190 -3.37 -18.36 12.11
C THR A 190 -4.50 -18.39 11.09
N ASP A 191 -4.93 -19.58 10.69
CA ASP A 191 -6.08 -19.78 9.81
C ASP A 191 -7.36 -19.35 10.52
N ILE A 192 -8.19 -18.55 9.85
CA ILE A 192 -9.49 -18.11 10.38
C ILE A 192 -10.67 -18.98 9.91
N GLY A 193 -10.43 -19.95 9.02
CA GLY A 193 -11.46 -20.86 8.50
C GLY A 193 -12.42 -20.22 7.49
N ILE A 194 -12.05 -19.09 6.90
CA ILE A 194 -12.82 -18.36 5.87
C ILE A 194 -12.07 -18.43 4.54
N LEU A 195 -12.82 -18.58 3.44
CA LEU A 195 -12.29 -18.46 2.08
C LEU A 195 -12.56 -17.07 1.52
N GLY A 196 -11.52 -16.43 1.01
CA GLY A 196 -11.58 -15.11 0.39
C GLY A 196 -11.04 -15.12 -1.03
N GLN A 197 -11.45 -14.13 -1.83
CA GLN A 197 -10.80 -13.78 -3.09
C GLN A 197 -10.01 -12.47 -3.02
N LYS A 198 -10.18 -11.69 -1.95
CA LYS A 198 -9.38 -10.49 -1.65
C LYS A 198 -9.34 -10.26 -0.14
N VAL A 199 -8.21 -9.80 0.38
CA VAL A 199 -8.03 -9.52 1.81
C VAL A 199 -7.39 -8.15 2.02
N ILE A 200 -7.90 -7.39 2.98
CA ILE A 200 -7.43 -6.03 3.26
C ILE A 200 -7.30 -5.86 4.77
N ALA A 201 -6.15 -5.37 5.21
CA ALA A 201 -5.91 -4.86 6.55
C ALA A 201 -5.72 -3.34 6.47
N ILE A 202 -6.43 -2.59 7.31
CA ILE A 202 -6.23 -1.14 7.45
C ILE A 202 -6.48 -0.71 8.89
N ASN A 203 -5.53 0.04 9.46
CA ASN A 203 -5.52 0.41 10.88
C ASN A 203 -5.87 -0.79 11.78
N HIS A 204 -7.00 -0.70 12.47
CA HIS A 204 -7.52 -1.71 13.40
C HIS A 204 -8.71 -2.47 12.81
N THR A 205 -8.79 -2.59 11.49
CA THR A 205 -9.93 -3.16 10.77
C THR A 205 -9.44 -4.11 9.67
N SER A 206 -10.21 -5.17 9.41
CA SER A 206 -9.97 -6.10 8.31
C SER A 206 -11.21 -6.28 7.45
N TYR A 207 -10.98 -6.50 6.15
CA TYR A 207 -12.02 -6.83 5.19
C TYR A 207 -11.66 -8.08 4.39
N ILE A 208 -12.67 -8.88 4.09
CA ILE A 208 -12.58 -10.01 3.17
C ILE A 208 -13.66 -9.84 2.11
N LEU A 209 -13.26 -9.92 0.85
CA LEU A 209 -14.20 -10.20 -0.23
C LEU A 209 -14.23 -11.72 -0.39
N ASP A 210 -15.36 -12.35 -0.10
CA ASP A 210 -15.49 -13.80 -0.22
C ASP A 210 -15.59 -14.26 -1.70
N MET A 211 -15.63 -15.58 -1.89
CA MET A 211 -15.71 -16.20 -3.23
C MET A 211 -17.03 -15.89 -3.96
N ASP A 212 -18.07 -15.46 -3.25
CA ASP A 212 -19.36 -15.06 -3.82
C ASP A 212 -19.44 -13.53 -4.08
N GLY A 213 -18.36 -12.80 -3.80
CA GLY A 213 -18.28 -11.36 -3.97
C GLY A 213 -19.01 -10.55 -2.89
N LYS A 214 -19.24 -11.14 -1.71
CA LYS A 214 -19.74 -10.44 -0.52
C LYS A 214 -18.60 -9.86 0.31
N LEU A 215 -18.86 -8.70 0.90
CA LEU A 215 -17.91 -8.01 1.77
C LEU A 215 -18.16 -8.37 3.23
N TRP A 216 -17.12 -8.88 3.89
CA TRP A 216 -17.08 -9.16 5.32
C TRP A 216 -16.12 -8.20 6.02
N SER A 217 -16.44 -7.79 7.25
CA SER A 217 -15.61 -6.87 8.04
C SER A 217 -15.47 -7.31 9.51
N THR A 218 -14.35 -6.96 10.15
CA THR A 218 -14.09 -7.17 11.58
C THR A 218 -13.11 -6.12 12.12
N GLY A 219 -13.04 -5.93 13.44
CA GLY A 219 -12.11 -5.01 14.10
C GLY A 219 -12.80 -3.80 14.73
N ASN A 220 -12.07 -2.69 14.80
CA ASN A 220 -12.55 -1.43 15.33
C ASN A 220 -13.69 -0.86 14.48
N ASN A 221 -14.71 -0.31 15.14
CA ASN A 221 -15.91 0.25 14.53
C ASN A 221 -16.35 1.59 15.18
N GLY A 222 -15.45 2.27 15.90
CA GLY A 222 -15.82 3.45 16.69
C GLY A 222 -16.41 4.61 15.89
N VAL A 223 -16.24 4.64 14.56
CA VAL A 223 -16.83 5.63 13.65
C VAL A 223 -17.67 5.00 12.53
N GLY A 224 -18.04 3.72 12.67
CA GLY A 224 -18.90 3.03 11.71
C GLY A 224 -18.15 2.45 10.50
N GLN A 225 -16.81 2.39 10.55
CA GLN A 225 -16.00 1.93 9.42
C GLN A 225 -16.27 0.48 9.01
N LEU A 226 -16.85 -0.37 9.88
CA LEU A 226 -17.22 -1.72 9.50
C LEU A 226 -18.45 -1.78 8.57
N GLY A 227 -19.25 -0.71 8.50
CA GLY A 227 -20.43 -0.65 7.65
C GLY A 227 -21.60 -1.55 8.09
N LEU A 228 -21.70 -1.86 9.39
CA LEU A 228 -22.66 -2.83 9.95
C LEU A 228 -23.95 -2.22 10.54
N GLY A 229 -24.13 -0.90 10.46
CA GLY A 229 -25.29 -0.18 11.01
C GLY A 229 -25.23 0.03 12.52
N ASP A 230 -24.04 -0.04 13.10
CA ASP A 230 -23.75 0.29 14.49
C ASP A 230 -22.28 0.71 14.66
N LEU A 231 -21.89 1.05 15.89
CA LEU A 231 -20.54 1.48 16.27
C LEU A 231 -19.79 0.47 17.17
N VAL A 232 -20.20 -0.80 17.13
CA VAL A 232 -19.65 -1.85 18.01
C VAL A 232 -18.50 -2.57 17.31
N ASP A 233 -17.37 -2.72 18.00
CA ASP A 233 -16.23 -3.51 17.50
C ASP A 233 -16.64 -4.97 17.27
N ARG A 234 -16.00 -5.65 16.32
CA ARG A 234 -16.24 -7.06 16.03
C ARG A 234 -14.95 -7.86 16.17
N ASP A 235 -15.04 -9.00 16.82
CA ASP A 235 -13.95 -9.98 16.95
C ASP A 235 -14.13 -11.19 16.04
N VAL A 236 -15.18 -11.20 15.21
CA VAL A 236 -15.45 -12.15 14.14
C VAL A 236 -15.84 -11.41 12.88
N PHE A 237 -15.53 -11.97 11.71
CA PHE A 237 -15.98 -11.41 10.44
C PHE A 237 -17.51 -11.47 10.31
N ILE A 238 -18.12 -10.32 10.01
CA ILE A 238 -19.56 -10.18 9.79
C ILE A 238 -19.83 -9.77 8.34
N ASP A 239 -20.80 -10.40 7.69
CA ASP A 239 -21.29 -10.03 6.36
C ASP A 239 -21.94 -8.64 6.43
N THR A 240 -21.40 -7.69 5.68
CA THR A 240 -21.91 -6.31 5.60
C THR A 240 -23.20 -6.19 4.79
N GLY A 241 -23.60 -7.26 4.08
CA GLY A 241 -24.70 -7.25 3.11
C GLY A 241 -24.34 -6.60 1.77
N VAL A 242 -23.11 -6.08 1.63
CA VAL A 242 -22.66 -5.43 0.40
C VAL A 242 -22.14 -6.46 -0.61
N ILE A 243 -22.73 -6.45 -1.80
CA ILE A 243 -22.33 -7.30 -2.95
C ILE A 243 -21.75 -6.48 -4.10
N GLY A 244 -21.05 -7.15 -5.02
CA GLY A 244 -20.58 -6.54 -6.26
C GLY A 244 -19.48 -5.50 -6.05
N VAL A 245 -18.63 -5.71 -5.05
CA VAL A 245 -17.45 -4.86 -4.80
C VAL A 245 -16.36 -5.23 -5.80
N ARG A 246 -15.85 -4.22 -6.52
CA ARG A 246 -14.70 -4.35 -7.45
C ARG A 246 -13.40 -4.05 -6.73
N THR A 247 -13.35 -2.97 -5.97
CA THR A 247 -12.21 -2.62 -5.11
C THR A 247 -12.67 -1.88 -3.88
N ILE A 248 -11.81 -1.86 -2.86
CA ILE A 248 -11.98 -1.17 -1.60
C ILE A 248 -10.77 -0.26 -1.51
N GLU A 249 -11.01 1.03 -1.37
CA GLU A 249 -10.00 2.03 -1.10
C GLU A 249 -10.28 2.57 0.28
N ALA A 250 -9.23 2.75 1.09
CA ALA A 250 -9.42 3.17 2.47
C ALA A 250 -8.23 3.96 2.97
N TYR A 251 -8.51 4.92 3.86
CA TYR A 251 -7.49 5.72 4.54
C TYR A 251 -8.01 6.15 5.91
N ASN A 252 -7.18 5.98 6.94
CA ASN A 252 -7.62 6.08 8.33
C ASN A 252 -8.88 5.21 8.56
N TYR A 253 -10.01 5.85 8.88
CA TYR A 253 -11.28 5.17 9.13
C TYR A 253 -12.32 5.49 8.05
N ALA A 254 -11.94 6.11 6.94
CA ALA A 254 -12.81 6.35 5.78
C ALA A 254 -12.65 5.21 4.78
N ILE A 255 -13.76 4.59 4.40
CA ILE A 255 -13.77 3.41 3.53
C ILE A 255 -14.63 3.72 2.31
N MET A 256 -14.10 3.47 1.12
CA MET A 256 -14.82 3.59 -0.13
C MET A 256 -14.78 2.29 -0.93
N LEU A 257 -15.93 1.91 -1.46
CA LEU A 257 -16.10 0.75 -2.32
C LEU A 257 -16.38 1.25 -3.72
N ILE A 258 -15.55 0.84 -4.68
CA ILE A 258 -15.94 0.93 -6.08
C ILE A 258 -16.63 -0.39 -6.42
N LYS A 259 -17.90 -0.30 -6.84
CA LYS A 259 -18.70 -1.45 -7.26
C LYS A 259 -18.35 -1.86 -8.69
N THR A 260 -18.72 -3.08 -9.09
CA THR A 260 -18.50 -3.61 -10.44
C THR A 260 -19.28 -2.87 -11.52
N ASN A 261 -20.40 -2.24 -11.17
CA ASN A 261 -21.17 -1.33 -12.04
C ASN A 261 -20.55 0.09 -12.12
N GLY A 262 -19.44 0.35 -11.43
CA GLY A 262 -18.76 1.65 -11.40
C GLY A 262 -19.33 2.68 -10.42
N SER A 263 -20.33 2.34 -9.59
CA SER A 263 -20.82 3.23 -8.53
C SER A 263 -19.88 3.25 -7.33
N LEU A 264 -19.80 4.39 -6.65
CA LEU A 264 -18.99 4.60 -5.46
C LEU A 264 -19.85 4.63 -4.20
N TRP A 265 -19.48 3.82 -3.22
CA TRP A 265 -20.16 3.72 -1.93
C TRP A 265 -19.16 4.01 -0.83
N ALA A 266 -19.61 4.61 0.28
CA ALA A 266 -18.73 5.06 1.34
C ALA A 266 -19.28 4.74 2.74
N CYS A 267 -18.39 4.44 3.69
CA CYS A 267 -18.69 4.40 5.12
C CYS A 267 -17.52 4.92 5.98
N GLY A 268 -17.74 4.99 7.29
CA GLY A 268 -16.76 5.37 8.29
C GLY A 268 -16.65 6.88 8.50
N ASP A 269 -15.42 7.34 8.72
CA ASP A 269 -15.07 8.73 9.03
C ASP A 269 -15.38 9.69 7.87
N ASN A 270 -16.20 10.70 8.16
CA ASN A 270 -16.62 11.74 7.22
C ASN A 270 -16.21 13.15 7.69
N ASP A 271 -15.21 13.25 8.55
CA ASP A 271 -14.63 14.55 8.93
C ASP A 271 -14.26 15.36 7.67
N TYR A 272 -14.70 16.63 7.65
CA TYR A 272 -14.60 17.58 6.52
C TYR A 272 -15.39 17.19 5.26
N GLY A 273 -16.30 16.22 5.34
CA GLY A 273 -17.11 15.78 4.20
C GLY A 273 -16.34 14.94 3.18
N ARG A 274 -15.25 14.27 3.60
CA ARG A 274 -14.37 13.47 2.73
C ARG A 274 -15.05 12.27 2.07
N LEU A 275 -16.22 11.84 2.54
CA LEU A 275 -17.02 10.81 1.89
C LEU A 275 -17.85 11.35 0.70
N GLY A 276 -18.01 12.67 0.58
CA GLY A 276 -18.73 13.29 -0.54
C GLY A 276 -20.24 13.12 -0.50
N LEU A 277 -20.83 13.03 0.71
CA LEU A 277 -22.24 12.69 0.95
C LEU A 277 -23.15 13.91 1.25
N ASP A 278 -22.70 15.12 0.93
CA ASP A 278 -23.40 16.39 1.20
C ASP A 278 -23.60 16.70 2.70
N ASP A 279 -22.77 16.11 3.55
CA ASP A 279 -22.65 16.43 4.97
C ASP A 279 -21.28 15.97 5.52
N GLU A 280 -21.06 16.17 6.81
CA GLU A 280 -19.86 15.76 7.55
C GLU A 280 -20.18 14.66 8.59
N VAL A 281 -21.28 13.93 8.42
CA VAL A 281 -21.71 12.90 9.38
C VAL A 281 -21.05 11.57 9.03
N ASN A 282 -20.46 10.90 10.02
CA ASN A 282 -19.92 9.54 9.82
C ASN A 282 -21.01 8.57 9.37
N ARG A 283 -20.63 7.53 8.63
CA ARG A 283 -21.58 6.55 8.09
C ARG A 283 -21.28 5.17 8.66
N ASP A 284 -22.22 4.60 9.39
CA ASP A 284 -22.14 3.22 9.90
C ASP A 284 -22.69 2.19 8.92
N VAL A 285 -23.24 2.62 7.78
CA VAL A 285 -23.66 1.76 6.66
C VAL A 285 -23.02 2.26 5.38
N PHE A 286 -22.55 1.35 4.52
CA PHE A 286 -22.10 1.71 3.17
C PHE A 286 -23.23 2.41 2.42
N THR A 287 -23.01 3.70 2.13
CA THR A 287 -23.99 4.60 1.51
C THR A 287 -23.53 4.95 0.09
N ASP A 288 -24.45 4.88 -0.88
CA ASP A 288 -24.20 5.32 -2.25
C ASP A 288 -23.91 6.83 -2.29
N THR A 289 -22.78 7.23 -2.88
CA THR A 289 -22.42 8.65 -3.03
C THR A 289 -23.11 9.31 -4.22
N GLY A 290 -23.78 8.53 -5.07
CA GLY A 290 -24.34 8.97 -6.34
C GLY A 290 -23.29 9.13 -7.46
N ILE A 291 -22.00 8.93 -7.17
CA ILE A 291 -20.94 9.00 -8.18
C ILE A 291 -20.82 7.66 -8.90
N THR A 292 -20.88 7.72 -10.23
CA THR A 292 -20.76 6.57 -11.14
C THR A 292 -19.52 6.67 -12.03
N ASN A 293 -19.24 5.61 -12.80
CA ASN A 293 -18.10 5.56 -13.73
C ASN A 293 -16.76 5.81 -13.04
N VAL A 294 -16.61 5.36 -11.80
CA VAL A 294 -15.38 5.53 -11.02
C VAL A 294 -14.34 4.51 -11.46
N LYS A 295 -13.16 5.02 -11.85
CA LYS A 295 -11.99 4.22 -12.23
C LYS A 295 -11.14 3.91 -11.01
N SER A 296 -10.73 4.93 -10.26
CA SER A 296 -9.98 4.82 -9.01
C SER A 296 -10.36 5.93 -8.02
N VAL A 297 -10.07 5.71 -6.75
CA VAL A 297 -10.22 6.66 -5.64
C VAL A 297 -8.85 6.78 -4.97
N GLU A 298 -8.47 7.99 -4.59
CA GLU A 298 -7.26 8.27 -3.83
C GLU A 298 -7.63 9.14 -2.63
N PHE A 299 -7.12 8.79 -1.46
CA PHE A 299 -7.32 9.57 -0.25
C PHE A 299 -6.11 10.46 0.02
N GLY A 300 -6.39 11.72 0.32
CA GLY A 300 -5.48 12.55 1.09
C GLY A 300 -5.80 12.48 2.58
N TYR A 301 -5.13 13.32 3.38
CA TYR A 301 -5.29 13.29 4.84
C TYR A 301 -6.75 13.48 5.31
N ALA A 302 -7.47 14.41 4.67
CA ALA A 302 -8.86 14.76 5.00
C ALA A 302 -9.67 15.15 3.75
N HIS A 303 -9.24 14.69 2.58
CA HIS A 303 -9.88 14.94 1.29
C HIS A 303 -9.77 13.70 0.41
N THR A 304 -10.62 13.63 -0.60
CA THR A 304 -10.71 12.48 -1.50
C THR A 304 -10.70 12.95 -2.93
N GLY A 305 -9.88 12.29 -3.76
CA GLY A 305 -9.84 12.43 -5.20
C GLY A 305 -10.44 11.20 -5.88
N ILE A 306 -11.14 11.41 -6.98
CA ILE A 306 -11.69 10.38 -7.84
C ILE A 306 -11.19 10.61 -9.25
N LEU A 307 -10.70 9.54 -9.89
CA LEU A 307 -10.56 9.49 -11.34
C LEU A 307 -11.73 8.71 -11.92
N LYS A 308 -12.45 9.31 -12.87
CA LYS A 308 -13.53 8.64 -13.60
C LYS A 308 -13.02 7.96 -14.87
N THR A 309 -13.84 7.11 -15.48
CA THR A 309 -13.46 6.37 -16.71
C THR A 309 -13.33 7.26 -17.95
N ASP A 310 -13.92 8.46 -17.92
CA ASP A 310 -13.71 9.50 -18.93
C ASP A 310 -12.46 10.36 -18.66
N ASN A 311 -11.63 9.96 -17.70
CA ASN A 311 -10.44 10.64 -17.21
C ASN A 311 -10.71 12.02 -16.57
N SER A 312 -11.96 12.36 -16.23
CA SER A 312 -12.24 13.52 -15.38
C SER A 312 -11.82 13.27 -13.94
N VAL A 313 -11.33 14.32 -13.27
CA VAL A 313 -10.88 14.28 -11.87
C VAL A 313 -11.83 15.08 -10.99
N TRP A 314 -12.34 14.42 -9.95
CA TRP A 314 -13.30 15.00 -9.02
C TRP A 314 -12.74 14.97 -7.61
N THR A 315 -12.98 16.02 -6.82
CA THR A 315 -12.45 16.13 -5.46
C THR A 315 -13.51 16.56 -4.45
N CYS A 316 -13.39 16.10 -3.21
CA CYS A 316 -14.18 16.54 -2.05
C CYS A 316 -13.34 16.49 -0.76
N GLY A 317 -13.87 17.03 0.33
CA GLY A 317 -13.28 17.09 1.65
C GLY A 317 -12.67 18.45 2.00
N ASN A 318 -11.71 18.42 2.92
CA ASN A 318 -10.98 19.59 3.40
C ASN A 318 -10.24 20.30 2.25
N ASN A 319 -10.38 21.62 2.19
CA ASN A 319 -9.69 22.46 1.21
C ASN A 319 -8.94 23.67 1.81
N GLY A 320 -8.66 23.68 3.11
CA GLY A 320 -8.07 24.85 3.78
C GLY A 320 -6.72 25.30 3.20
N SER A 321 -6.01 24.41 2.49
CA SER A 321 -4.74 24.67 1.81
C SER A 321 -4.87 24.72 0.27
N GLY A 322 -6.09 24.70 -0.27
CA GLY A 322 -6.34 24.62 -1.73
C GLY A 322 -6.12 23.22 -2.33
N GLN A 323 -6.03 22.18 -1.50
CA GLN A 323 -5.70 20.81 -1.91
C GLN A 323 -6.75 20.14 -2.83
N LEU A 324 -7.96 20.70 -2.95
CA LEU A 324 -8.96 20.20 -3.90
C LEU A 324 -8.70 20.63 -5.34
N GLY A 325 -7.83 21.63 -5.57
CA GLY A 325 -7.51 22.12 -6.91
C GLY A 325 -8.61 22.95 -7.59
N LEU A 326 -9.56 23.51 -6.82
CA LEU A 326 -10.75 24.22 -7.34
C LEU A 326 -10.57 25.74 -7.50
N GLY A 327 -9.36 26.26 -7.30
CA GLY A 327 -9.08 27.70 -7.37
C GLY A 327 -9.55 28.52 -6.16
N ASP A 328 -9.94 27.85 -5.07
CA ASP A 328 -10.27 28.45 -3.77
C ASP A 328 -9.83 27.56 -2.61
N THR A 329 -10.10 28.00 -1.37
CA THR A 329 -9.79 27.26 -0.12
C THR A 329 -11.04 26.84 0.65
N ASN A 330 -12.18 26.76 -0.01
CA ASN A 330 -13.44 26.40 0.63
C ASN A 330 -13.57 24.86 0.64
N THR A 331 -13.88 24.26 1.78
CA THR A 331 -14.20 22.83 1.91
C THR A 331 -15.38 22.45 1.00
N ARG A 332 -15.42 21.21 0.51
CA ARG A 332 -16.55 20.67 -0.26
C ARG A 332 -16.96 19.32 0.31
N ASN A 333 -18.18 19.20 0.80
CA ASN A 333 -18.74 17.93 1.28
C ASN A 333 -19.39 17.08 0.17
N VAL A 334 -19.25 17.49 -1.09
CA VAL A 334 -19.68 16.78 -2.30
C VAL A 334 -18.53 16.73 -3.30
N PHE A 335 -18.50 15.73 -4.16
CA PHE A 335 -17.52 15.65 -5.25
C PHE A 335 -17.76 16.73 -6.30
N ILE A 336 -16.73 17.54 -6.55
CA ILE A 336 -16.73 18.60 -7.56
C ILE A 336 -15.72 18.25 -8.64
N ASP A 337 -16.14 18.34 -9.90
CA ASP A 337 -15.24 18.25 -11.05
C ASP A 337 -14.22 19.39 -11.00
N THR A 338 -12.94 19.04 -11.05
CA THR A 338 -11.83 20.01 -11.05
C THR A 338 -11.66 20.72 -12.40
N GLY A 339 -12.33 20.24 -13.45
CA GLY A 339 -12.15 20.70 -14.83
C GLY A 339 -10.88 20.16 -15.50
N MET A 340 -10.14 19.27 -14.83
CA MET A 340 -9.04 18.54 -15.46
C MET A 340 -9.58 17.45 -16.39
N SER A 341 -9.23 17.56 -17.67
CA SER A 341 -9.38 16.50 -18.67
C SER A 341 -8.01 16.07 -19.18
N ASP A 342 -7.86 14.82 -19.62
CA ASP A 342 -6.63 14.22 -20.18
C ASP A 342 -5.56 13.75 -19.18
N VAL A 343 -5.97 13.08 -18.10
CA VAL A 343 -5.06 12.38 -17.14
C VAL A 343 -4.72 10.95 -17.57
#